data_AF-A0A9N9RQI3-F1
#
_entry.id   AF-A0A9N9RQI3-F1
#
_cell.length_a   1.000
_cell.length_b   1.000
_cell.length_c   1.000
_cell.angle_alpha   90.00
_cell.angle_beta   90.00
_cell.angle_gamma   90.00
#
_symmetry.space_group_name_H-M   'P 1'
#
loop_
_entity.id
_entity.type
_entity.pdbx_description
1 polymer ?
#
loop_
_entity_poly.entity_id
_entity_poly.type
_entity_poly.pdbx_seq_one_letter_code
_entity_poly.pdbx_strand_id
1 'polypeptide(L)'
;MNSKVCVLIFLFGSFQIIFGQKSISCTFTTIKDTYACNLAIINPTGSETFTSFDGTHQSGKYDTNVLEILGTSSSTSKIIPSLICERFSNIQTISYVGMSIETVDENSFKNCKFTKSISIKENAINEINELAFSENTELEKLILSQNQLTTLPTSVFDSLTALLVLDLSSNLIEEVPNEWFGNLANLQKVYLTSNYINELSSGLFAPITLLLSLNLGFNKLSSINSESFGDLSQLAFLDLQHNNIEVFDKRLIDNASAITSLMMSSNNCADDNFMNLDDIKEGLQECFNNFENSIGNIITTGDSLTTEDTTTGETTTEESTSDSTTEDTTTEEVTEETTLGAASGFMMGKIVIASVLIMSIILN
;
A
#
# COMPACT_ATOMS: atom_id res chain seq x y z
N MET A 1 33.28 -15.45 23.15
CA MET A 1 34.08 -14.41 22.47
C MET A 1 33.40 -14.04 21.17
N ASN A 2 32.63 -12.97 21.21
CA ASN A 2 32.33 -12.03 20.12
C ASN A 2 31.46 -10.95 20.77
N SER A 3 32.07 -10.26 21.74
CA SER A 3 31.43 -9.19 22.47
C SER A 3 31.20 -8.05 21.48
N LYS A 4 29.93 -7.79 21.15
CA LYS A 4 29.51 -6.59 20.40
C LYS A 4 29.95 -5.38 21.24
N VAL A 5 31.10 -4.79 20.92
CA VAL A 5 31.57 -3.57 21.57
C VAL A 5 30.71 -2.43 21.04
N CYS A 6 29.75 -1.99 21.85
CA CYS A 6 28.92 -0.83 21.56
C CYS A 6 29.66 0.41 22.09
N VAL A 7 30.31 1.18 21.21
CA VAL A 7 30.93 2.45 21.59
C VAL A 7 29.90 3.55 21.38
N LEU A 8 29.53 4.24 22.46
CA LEU A 8 28.60 5.36 22.44
C LEU A 8 29.39 6.66 22.59
N ILE A 9 29.45 7.46 21.54
CA ILE A 9 30.12 8.77 21.55
C ILE A 9 29.05 9.85 21.61
N PHE A 10 29.06 10.66 22.68
CA PHE A 10 28.23 11.86 22.79
C PHE A 10 29.08 13.09 22.50
N LEU A 11 28.70 13.83 21.46
CA LEU A 11 29.20 15.18 21.19
C LEU A 11 28.00 16.13 21.19
N PHE A 12 28.18 17.38 21.59
CA PHE A 12 27.08 18.36 21.66
C PHE A 12 26.32 18.42 20.33
N GLY A 13 25.12 17.83 20.27
CA GLY A 13 24.26 17.80 19.07
C GLY A 13 24.34 16.52 18.22
N SER A 14 25.06 15.48 18.63
CA SER A 14 25.08 14.19 17.91
C SER A 14 25.36 12.98 18.81
N PHE A 15 24.91 11.80 18.38
CA PHE A 15 25.37 10.52 18.91
C PHE A 15 25.87 9.61 17.79
N GLN A 16 26.78 8.69 18.12
CA GLN A 16 27.20 7.61 17.22
C GLN A 16 27.26 6.29 18.00
N ILE A 17 26.71 5.25 17.38
CA ILE A 17 26.71 3.87 17.87
C ILE A 17 27.40 3.00 16.82
N ILE A 18 28.39 2.21 17.25
CA ILE A 18 29.17 1.34 16.37
C ILE A 18 28.86 -0.12 16.70
N PHE A 19 28.54 -0.90 15.66
CA PHE A 19 28.30 -2.34 15.71
C PHE A 19 29.24 -3.05 14.71
N GLY A 20 30.47 -3.34 15.14
CA GLY A 20 31.48 -3.93 14.26
C GLY A 20 31.88 -2.96 13.14
N GLN A 21 31.65 -3.34 11.87
CA GLN A 21 31.86 -2.47 10.70
C GLN A 21 30.66 -1.57 10.37
N LYS A 22 29.54 -1.71 11.08
CA LYS A 22 28.37 -0.87 10.90
C LYS A 22 28.36 0.26 11.92
N SER A 23 27.83 1.42 11.58
CA SER A 23 27.55 2.46 12.57
C SER A 23 26.28 3.22 12.28
N ILE A 24 25.56 3.61 13.33
CA ILE A 24 24.44 4.53 13.25
C ILE A 24 24.90 5.81 13.94
N SER A 25 25.06 6.90 13.21
CA SER A 25 25.21 8.23 13.78
C SER A 25 23.92 9.03 13.60
N CYS A 26 23.68 9.96 14.50
CA CYS A 26 22.53 10.83 14.50
C CYS A 26 23.00 12.24 14.80
N THR A 27 22.65 13.19 13.94
CA THR A 27 22.82 14.63 14.20
C THR A 27 21.46 15.26 14.43
N PHE A 28 21.29 15.90 15.59
CA PHE A 28 20.02 16.50 15.97
C PHE A 28 19.86 17.88 15.37
N THR A 29 18.68 18.16 14.83
CA THR A 29 18.23 19.49 14.42
C THR A 29 16.85 19.76 15.02
N THR A 30 16.62 21.00 15.45
CA THR A 30 15.33 21.42 16.00
C THR A 30 14.45 21.95 14.87
N ILE A 31 13.25 21.39 14.74
CA ILE A 31 12.25 21.83 13.75
C ILE A 31 10.94 22.02 14.52
N LYS A 32 10.48 23.26 14.71
CA LYS A 32 9.14 23.58 15.27
C LYS A 32 8.73 22.67 16.46
N ASP A 33 9.53 22.67 17.52
CA ASP A 33 9.30 21.92 18.76
C ASP A 33 9.43 20.37 18.67
N THR A 34 9.80 19.82 17.52
CA THR A 34 10.23 18.42 17.35
C THR A 34 11.73 18.29 17.08
N TYR A 35 12.32 17.15 17.46
CA TYR A 35 13.71 16.83 17.20
C TYR A 35 13.79 15.95 15.95
N ALA A 36 14.43 16.46 14.90
CA ALA A 36 14.79 15.66 13.74
C ALA A 36 16.22 15.15 13.92
N CYS A 37 16.37 13.84 13.87
CA CYS A 37 17.65 13.17 13.90
C CYS A 37 18.05 12.81 12.47
N ASN A 38 19.12 13.42 11.96
CA ASN A 38 19.75 13.00 10.71
C ASN A 38 20.58 11.75 11.02
N LEU A 39 19.97 10.60 10.76
CA LEU A 39 20.51 9.27 11.00
C LEU A 39 21.41 8.87 9.83
N ALA A 40 22.72 8.82 10.00
CA ALA A 40 23.61 8.19 9.03
C ALA A 40 23.89 6.74 9.44
N ILE A 41 23.48 5.78 8.61
CA ILE A 41 23.81 4.37 8.78
C ILE A 41 24.95 4.03 7.83
N ILE A 42 26.11 3.72 8.39
CA ILE A 42 27.27 3.22 7.66
C ILE A 42 27.20 1.70 7.70
N ASN A 43 27.20 1.07 6.53
CA ASN A 43 27.32 -0.37 6.32
C ASN A 43 28.67 -0.69 5.64
N PRO A 44 29.16 -1.95 5.65
CA PRO A 44 30.38 -2.33 4.96
C PRO A 44 30.37 -2.03 3.45
N THR A 45 29.17 -1.97 2.86
CA THR A 45 28.92 -1.77 1.42
C THR A 45 28.65 -0.31 1.03
N GLY A 46 28.53 0.62 1.98
CA GLY A 46 28.22 2.03 1.69
C GLY A 46 27.68 2.79 2.90
N SER A 47 27.36 4.07 2.72
CA SER A 47 26.72 4.89 3.76
C SER A 47 25.36 5.38 3.28
N GLU A 48 24.37 5.26 4.15
CA GLU A 48 23.03 5.82 3.96
C GLU A 48 22.83 6.95 4.95
N THR A 49 22.11 7.97 4.52
CA THR A 49 21.65 9.07 5.38
C THR A 49 20.14 9.08 5.33
N PHE A 50 19.53 9.15 6.49
CA PHE A 50 18.10 9.23 6.73
C PHE A 50 17.83 10.43 7.62
N THR A 51 16.59 10.89 7.61
CA THR A 51 16.06 11.76 8.65
C THR A 51 14.99 10.96 9.39
N SER A 52 15.28 10.63 10.64
CA SER A 52 14.31 10.05 11.57
C SER A 52 13.67 11.17 12.40
N PHE A 53 12.36 11.10 12.59
CA PHE A 53 11.63 12.05 13.43
C PHE A 53 11.33 11.40 14.79
N ASP A 54 11.77 12.05 15.86
CA ASP A 54 11.42 11.64 17.22
C ASP A 54 10.67 12.78 17.92
N GLY A 55 9.53 12.43 18.55
CA GLY A 55 8.80 13.34 19.41
C GLY A 55 9.53 13.64 20.72
N THR A 56 10.41 12.74 21.21
CA THR A 56 11.10 12.90 22.50
C THR A 56 12.39 12.07 22.62
N HIS A 57 13.55 12.63 22.27
CA HIS A 57 14.84 12.01 22.58
C HIS A 57 15.23 12.20 24.07
N GLN A 58 15.56 11.11 24.78
CA GLN A 58 16.26 11.17 26.08
C GLN A 58 17.68 10.64 25.94
N SER A 59 18.68 11.52 26.13
CA SER A 59 20.09 11.14 26.14
C SER A 59 20.35 9.94 27.07
N GLY A 60 20.96 8.87 26.54
CA GLY A 60 21.30 7.67 27.31
C GLY A 60 20.25 6.55 27.31
N LYS A 61 19.11 6.72 26.61
CA LYS A 61 18.12 5.65 26.39
C LYS A 61 18.06 5.24 24.92
N TYR A 62 17.62 4.01 24.66
CA TYR A 62 17.24 3.58 23.32
C TYR A 62 15.97 4.32 22.93
N ASP A 63 16.01 5.17 21.91
CA ASP A 63 14.79 5.77 21.36
C ASP A 63 14.03 4.71 20.59
N THR A 64 13.20 3.95 21.30
CA THR A 64 12.36 2.88 20.74
C THR A 64 11.05 3.42 20.18
N ASN A 65 10.76 4.71 20.37
CA ASN A 65 9.47 5.34 20.09
C ASN A 65 9.44 6.12 18.77
N VAL A 66 10.47 6.00 17.94
CA VAL A 66 10.44 6.54 16.57
C VAL A 66 9.35 5.84 15.80
N LEU A 67 8.37 6.61 15.33
CA LEU A 67 7.23 6.10 14.57
C LEU A 67 7.48 6.22 13.06
N GLU A 68 8.36 7.12 12.63
CA GLU A 68 8.57 7.46 11.22
C GLU A 68 10.04 7.66 10.85
N ILE A 69 10.47 7.03 9.76
CA ILE A 69 11.79 7.24 9.13
C ILE A 69 11.59 7.64 7.67
N LEU A 70 12.23 8.74 7.29
CA LEU A 70 12.27 9.23 5.91
C LEU A 70 13.71 9.18 5.38
N GLY A 71 13.90 8.52 4.24
CA GLY A 71 15.12 8.54 3.46
C GLY A 71 15.42 9.92 2.89
N THR A 72 16.70 10.32 2.88
CA THR A 72 17.15 11.53 2.19
C THR A 72 18.02 11.17 1.00
N SER A 73 17.91 11.94 -0.09
CA SER A 73 18.42 11.67 -1.44
C SER A 73 19.96 11.66 -1.58
N SER A 74 20.70 11.45 -0.50
CA SER A 74 22.17 11.43 -0.45
C SER A 74 22.76 10.05 -0.11
N SER A 75 21.96 8.98 -0.18
CA SER A 75 22.48 7.61 0.01
C SER A 75 23.32 7.16 -1.19
N THR A 76 24.42 6.47 -0.88
CA THR A 76 25.23 5.74 -1.87
C THR A 76 24.98 4.24 -1.84
N SER A 77 24.21 3.76 -0.86
CA SER A 77 23.85 2.36 -0.73
C SER A 77 22.74 1.98 -1.70
N LYS A 78 22.91 0.80 -2.28
CA LYS A 78 21.95 0.17 -3.18
C LYS A 78 21.01 -0.80 -2.46
N ILE A 79 21.14 -0.93 -1.13
CA ILE A 79 20.38 -1.86 -0.29
C ILE A 79 19.70 -1.12 0.85
N ILE A 80 18.69 -1.74 1.47
CA ILE A 80 18.05 -1.23 2.68
C ILE A 80 18.82 -1.72 3.91
N PRO A 81 19.10 -0.85 4.89
CA PRO A 81 19.82 -1.26 6.10
C PRO A 81 18.93 -2.07 7.04
N SER A 82 19.38 -3.26 7.38
CA SER A 82 18.71 -4.13 8.37
C SER A 82 18.72 -3.60 9.81
N LEU A 83 19.53 -2.58 10.11
CA LEU A 83 19.71 -2.05 11.46
C LEU A 83 18.54 -1.21 11.98
N ILE A 84 17.67 -0.72 11.08
CA ILE A 84 16.55 0.16 11.46
C ILE A 84 15.59 -0.59 12.38
N CYS A 85 15.18 -1.78 11.97
CA CYS A 85 14.25 -2.62 12.73
C CYS A 85 14.87 -3.23 14.00
N GLU A 86 16.20 -3.35 14.08
CA GLU A 86 16.89 -3.75 15.32
C GLU A 86 16.86 -2.63 16.38
N ARG A 87 16.76 -1.37 15.95
CA ARG A 87 16.84 -0.20 16.84
C ARG A 87 15.47 0.36 17.20
N PHE A 88 14.59 0.47 16.22
CA PHE A 88 13.30 1.17 16.34
C PHE A 88 12.17 0.16 16.34
N SER A 89 11.95 -0.49 17.49
CA SER A 89 10.99 -1.60 17.59
C SER A 89 9.54 -1.18 17.41
N ASN A 90 9.17 0.09 17.68
CA ASN A 90 7.78 0.57 17.56
C ASN A 90 7.53 1.35 16.27
N ILE A 91 8.41 1.22 15.27
CA ILE A 91 8.27 1.95 14.02
C ILE A 91 6.97 1.57 13.32
N GLN A 92 6.22 2.58 12.86
CA GLN A 92 4.94 2.40 12.18
C GLN A 92 5.05 2.73 10.70
N THR A 93 5.91 3.68 10.34
CA THR A 93 6.06 4.17 8.98
C THR A 93 7.54 4.18 8.59
N ILE A 94 7.86 3.55 7.47
CA ILE A 94 9.18 3.58 6.85
C ILE A 94 9.02 4.07 5.42
N SER A 95 9.78 5.09 5.04
CA SER A 95 9.75 5.63 3.69
C SER A 95 11.16 5.89 3.16
N TYR A 96 11.54 5.22 2.08
CA TYR A 96 12.77 5.45 1.34
C TYR A 96 12.42 6.00 -0.04
N VAL A 97 12.70 7.28 -0.29
CA VAL A 97 12.33 7.93 -1.55
C VAL A 97 13.57 8.53 -2.21
N GLY A 98 13.79 8.24 -3.49
CA GLY A 98 14.89 8.85 -4.25
C GLY A 98 16.28 8.44 -3.75
N MET A 99 16.42 7.23 -3.21
CA MET A 99 17.64 6.74 -2.56
C MET A 99 18.51 5.86 -3.47
N SER A 100 18.07 5.60 -4.71
CA SER A 100 18.75 4.71 -5.67
C SER A 100 18.97 3.28 -5.14
N ILE A 101 18.05 2.81 -4.29
CA ILE A 101 18.04 1.42 -3.81
C ILE A 101 17.74 0.50 -5.00
N GLU A 102 18.49 -0.59 -5.13
CA GLU A 102 18.36 -1.58 -6.22
C GLU A 102 17.72 -2.88 -5.74
N THR A 103 17.88 -3.24 -4.46
CA THR A 103 17.35 -4.51 -3.93
C THR A 103 16.71 -4.38 -2.54
N VAL A 104 15.73 -5.24 -2.29
CA VAL A 104 15.13 -5.46 -0.96
C VAL A 104 15.38 -6.92 -0.56
N ASP A 105 16.19 -7.14 0.46
CA ASP A 105 16.56 -8.47 0.94
C ASP A 105 15.68 -8.95 2.11
N GLU A 106 15.84 -10.22 2.51
CA GLU A 106 15.13 -10.84 3.64
C GLU A 106 15.37 -10.15 5.00
N ASN A 107 16.43 -9.34 5.12
CA ASN A 107 16.83 -8.68 6.36
C ASN A 107 16.42 -7.20 6.41
N SER A 108 15.93 -6.65 5.29
CA SER A 108 15.64 -5.23 5.11
C SER A 108 14.57 -4.72 6.08
N PHE A 109 13.51 -5.52 6.29
CA PHE A 109 12.40 -5.20 7.20
C PHE A 109 12.21 -6.23 8.32
N LYS A 110 13.21 -7.06 8.55
CA LYS A 110 13.19 -8.09 9.59
C LYS A 110 13.07 -7.47 10.97
N ASN A 111 12.20 -8.01 11.83
CA ASN A 111 11.83 -7.46 13.15
C ASN A 111 10.99 -6.16 13.14
N CYS A 112 10.64 -5.59 11.99
CA CYS A 112 9.73 -4.44 11.92
C CYS A 112 8.26 -4.88 12.06
N LYS A 113 7.92 -5.52 13.19
CA LYS A 113 6.66 -6.23 13.38
C LYS A 113 5.43 -5.33 13.53
N PHE A 114 5.63 -4.08 13.93
CA PHE A 114 4.56 -3.11 14.18
C PHE A 114 4.40 -2.08 13.05
N THR A 115 5.15 -2.25 11.95
CA THR A 115 5.10 -1.34 10.81
C THR A 115 3.77 -1.46 10.10
N LYS A 116 3.08 -0.33 9.96
CA LYS A 116 1.80 -0.17 9.26
C LYS A 116 1.98 0.29 7.82
N SER A 117 3.03 1.04 7.52
CA SER A 117 3.28 1.57 6.17
C SER A 117 4.76 1.44 5.79
N ILE A 118 5.02 0.82 4.64
CA ILE A 118 6.33 0.78 4.00
C ILE A 118 6.21 1.43 2.62
N SER A 119 7.07 2.40 2.35
CA SER A 119 7.20 3.05 1.05
C SER A 119 8.65 3.01 0.60
N ILE A 120 8.89 2.53 -0.62
CA ILE A 120 10.22 2.46 -1.24
C ILE A 120 10.16 3.08 -2.65
N LYS A 121 9.38 4.17 -2.76
CA LYS A 121 9.02 4.83 -4.02
C LYS A 121 10.20 5.57 -4.67
N GLU A 122 10.20 5.71 -5.99
CA GLU A 122 11.23 6.48 -6.72
C GLU A 122 12.65 5.96 -6.43
N ASN A 123 12.85 4.65 -6.55
CA ASN A 123 14.16 4.02 -6.44
C ASN A 123 14.49 3.26 -7.74
N ALA A 124 15.52 2.41 -7.70
CA ALA A 124 15.95 1.59 -8.82
C ALA A 124 15.73 0.09 -8.54
N ILE A 125 14.71 -0.25 -7.73
CA ILE A 125 14.52 -1.62 -7.26
C ILE A 125 14.20 -2.52 -8.44
N ASN A 126 15.02 -3.54 -8.65
CA ASN A 126 14.83 -4.56 -9.68
C ASN A 126 14.72 -5.98 -9.10
N GLU A 127 15.02 -6.15 -7.80
CA GLU A 127 14.94 -7.43 -7.13
C GLU A 127 14.38 -7.28 -5.71
N ILE A 128 13.39 -8.12 -5.38
CA ILE A 128 12.83 -8.25 -4.02
C ILE A 128 12.90 -9.72 -3.63
N ASN A 129 13.52 -10.00 -2.48
CA ASN A 129 13.59 -11.34 -1.92
C ASN A 129 12.21 -11.82 -1.45
N GLU A 130 11.91 -13.11 -1.60
CA GLU A 130 10.61 -13.71 -1.24
C GLU A 130 10.24 -13.53 0.23
N LEU A 131 11.22 -13.41 1.14
CA LEU A 131 11.01 -13.24 2.57
C LEU A 131 11.08 -11.78 3.03
N ALA A 132 11.26 -10.82 2.12
CA ALA A 132 11.49 -9.40 2.42
C ALA A 132 10.46 -8.80 3.39
N PHE A 133 9.18 -9.21 3.27
CA PHE A 133 8.09 -8.71 4.10
C PHE A 133 7.43 -9.76 5.01
N SER A 134 8.06 -10.93 5.16
CA SER A 134 7.48 -12.10 5.85
C SER A 134 7.15 -11.87 7.33
N GLU A 135 7.83 -10.93 8.00
CA GLU A 135 7.59 -10.59 9.41
C GLU A 135 6.68 -9.35 9.62
N ASN A 136 6.27 -8.67 8.55
CA ASN A 136 5.49 -7.42 8.62
C ASN A 136 3.98 -7.70 8.56
N THR A 137 3.49 -8.60 9.41
CA THR A 137 2.09 -9.08 9.38
C THR A 137 1.04 -8.00 9.67
N GLU A 138 1.44 -6.90 10.30
CA GLU A 138 0.60 -5.75 10.63
C GLU A 138 0.57 -4.68 9.53
N LEU A 139 1.27 -4.90 8.40
CA LEU A 139 1.43 -3.94 7.33
C LEU A 139 0.09 -3.68 6.62
N GLU A 140 -0.34 -2.43 6.60
CA GLU A 140 -1.59 -1.97 5.98
C GLU A 140 -1.35 -1.32 4.62
N LYS A 141 -0.15 -0.77 4.39
CA LYS A 141 0.21 -0.07 3.15
C LYS A 141 1.62 -0.43 2.67
N LEU A 142 1.70 -0.91 1.44
CA LEU A 142 2.96 -1.18 0.75
C LEU A 142 3.02 -0.38 -0.55
N ILE A 143 4.01 0.51 -0.66
CA ILE A 143 4.26 1.35 -1.83
C ILE A 143 5.63 0.99 -2.42
N LEU A 144 5.61 0.45 -3.62
CA LEU A 144 6.79 0.07 -4.41
C LEU A 144 6.80 0.79 -5.78
N SER A 145 6.02 1.87 -5.91
CA SER A 145 5.86 2.58 -7.18
C SER A 145 7.11 3.31 -7.64
N GLN A 146 7.22 3.54 -8.95
CA GLN A 146 8.36 4.23 -9.57
C GLN A 146 9.69 3.51 -9.27
N ASN A 147 9.73 2.22 -9.59
CA ASN A 147 10.92 1.36 -9.51
C ASN A 147 11.15 0.67 -10.86
N GLN A 148 11.99 -0.38 -10.89
CA GLN A 148 12.37 -1.13 -12.09
C GLN A 148 11.94 -2.59 -11.98
N LEU A 149 10.85 -2.87 -11.24
CA LEU A 149 10.37 -4.23 -11.01
C LEU A 149 9.77 -4.78 -12.30
N THR A 150 10.31 -5.89 -12.79
CA THR A 150 9.74 -6.67 -13.91
C THR A 150 8.89 -7.83 -13.43
N THR A 151 9.27 -8.42 -12.30
CA THR A 151 8.59 -9.53 -11.63
C THR A 151 8.84 -9.46 -10.13
N LEU A 152 8.01 -10.16 -9.35
CA LEU A 152 8.21 -10.39 -7.93
C LEU A 152 7.98 -11.87 -7.62
N PRO A 153 8.64 -12.44 -6.60
CA PRO A 153 8.33 -13.79 -6.14
C PRO A 153 6.85 -13.95 -5.81
N THR A 154 6.25 -15.09 -6.18
CA THR A 154 4.79 -15.32 -6.00
C THR A 154 4.35 -15.27 -4.54
N SER A 155 5.24 -15.62 -3.61
CA SER A 155 5.02 -15.66 -2.16
C SER A 155 5.31 -14.34 -1.42
N VAL A 156 5.77 -13.30 -2.13
CA VAL A 156 6.29 -12.06 -1.51
C VAL A 156 5.26 -11.33 -0.63
N PHE A 157 3.96 -11.56 -0.87
CA PHE A 157 2.86 -10.93 -0.15
C PHE A 157 2.12 -11.89 0.81
N ASP A 158 2.50 -13.16 0.91
CA ASP A 158 1.72 -14.18 1.63
C ASP A 158 1.44 -13.85 3.10
N SER A 159 2.37 -13.16 3.76
CA SER A 159 2.27 -12.81 5.18
C SER A 159 1.50 -11.51 5.42
N LEU A 160 1.16 -10.74 4.38
CA LEU A 160 0.60 -9.39 4.48
C LEU A 160 -0.93 -9.40 4.62
N THR A 161 -1.45 -10.22 5.52
CA THR A 161 -2.90 -10.44 5.70
C THR A 161 -3.67 -9.19 6.16
N ALA A 162 -2.99 -8.18 6.72
CA ALA A 162 -3.57 -6.89 7.10
C ALA A 162 -3.52 -5.83 5.98
N LEU A 163 -2.99 -6.16 4.80
CA LEU A 163 -2.73 -5.17 3.74
C LEU A 163 -4.04 -4.61 3.18
N LEU A 164 -4.14 -3.28 3.15
CA LEU A 164 -5.27 -2.52 2.62
C LEU A 164 -4.94 -1.86 1.28
N VAL A 165 -3.67 -1.47 1.10
CA VAL A 165 -3.20 -0.74 -0.08
C VAL A 165 -1.91 -1.34 -0.61
N LEU A 166 -1.93 -1.73 -1.87
CA LEU A 166 -0.76 -2.16 -2.65
C LEU A 166 -0.57 -1.22 -3.84
N ASP A 167 0.58 -0.55 -3.89
CA ASP A 167 0.96 0.30 -5.02
C ASP A 167 2.24 -0.21 -5.70
N LEU A 168 2.06 -0.76 -6.90
CA LEU A 168 3.09 -1.25 -7.81
C LEU A 168 3.15 -0.41 -9.10
N SER A 169 2.55 0.79 -9.11
CA SER A 169 2.47 1.64 -10.30
C SER A 169 3.84 2.13 -10.78
N SER A 170 3.95 2.44 -12.08
CA SER A 170 5.19 2.93 -12.69
C SER A 170 6.37 1.97 -12.47
N ASN A 171 6.16 0.70 -12.78
CA ASN A 171 7.19 -0.34 -12.82
C ASN A 171 7.25 -0.92 -14.24
N LEU A 172 7.87 -2.08 -14.40
CA LEU A 172 8.07 -2.76 -15.68
C LEU A 172 7.35 -4.13 -15.68
N ILE A 173 6.28 -4.27 -14.91
CA ILE A 173 5.59 -5.55 -14.68
C ILE A 173 4.80 -5.93 -15.95
N GLU A 174 5.03 -7.14 -16.44
CA GLU A 174 4.31 -7.69 -17.61
C GLU A 174 3.20 -8.67 -17.21
N GLU A 175 3.38 -9.39 -16.10
CA GLU A 175 2.44 -10.41 -15.63
C GLU A 175 2.09 -10.19 -14.16
N VAL A 176 0.83 -10.46 -13.80
CA VAL A 176 0.33 -10.38 -12.42
C VAL A 176 -0.12 -11.79 -12.00
N PRO A 177 0.68 -12.51 -11.20
CA PRO A 177 0.34 -13.85 -10.72
C PRO A 177 -0.90 -13.86 -9.82
N ASN A 178 -1.74 -14.89 -9.93
CA ASN A 178 -2.90 -15.10 -9.06
C ASN A 178 -2.50 -15.18 -7.58
N GLU A 179 -1.32 -15.73 -7.31
CA GLU A 179 -0.77 -15.93 -5.96
C GLU A 179 -0.62 -14.62 -5.19
N TRP A 180 -0.36 -13.49 -5.87
CA TRP A 180 -0.14 -12.20 -5.21
C TRP A 180 -1.33 -11.76 -4.37
N PHE A 181 -2.55 -12.19 -4.71
CA PHE A 181 -3.78 -11.77 -4.03
C PHE A 181 -4.37 -12.84 -3.11
N GLY A 182 -3.85 -14.07 -3.13
CA GLY A 182 -4.46 -15.24 -2.47
C GLY A 182 -4.72 -15.07 -0.96
N ASN A 183 -3.84 -14.34 -0.27
CA ASN A 183 -3.90 -14.12 1.18
C ASN A 183 -4.30 -12.68 1.57
N LEU A 184 -4.62 -11.81 0.61
CA LEU A 184 -4.83 -10.38 0.83
C LEU A 184 -6.31 -10.00 1.02
N ALA A 185 -7.06 -10.77 1.81
CA ALA A 185 -8.52 -10.64 1.93
C ALA A 185 -9.03 -9.25 2.36
N ASN A 186 -8.18 -8.42 2.98
CA ASN A 186 -8.51 -7.06 3.42
C ASN A 186 -8.14 -5.98 2.39
N LEU A 187 -7.59 -6.34 1.23
CA LEU A 187 -7.07 -5.40 0.25
C LEU A 187 -8.20 -4.57 -0.36
N GLN A 188 -8.07 -3.26 -0.28
CA GLN A 188 -9.08 -2.30 -0.73
C GLN A 188 -8.63 -1.51 -1.96
N LYS A 189 -7.32 -1.33 -2.15
CA LYS A 189 -6.78 -0.52 -3.24
C LYS A 189 -5.57 -1.20 -3.86
N VAL A 190 -5.62 -1.35 -5.19
CA VAL A 190 -4.54 -1.89 -6.00
C VAL A 190 -4.21 -0.89 -7.10
N TYR A 191 -2.95 -0.47 -7.14
CA TYR A 191 -2.42 0.41 -8.19
C TYR A 191 -1.36 -0.34 -9.01
N LEU A 192 -1.68 -0.59 -10.27
CA LEU A 192 -0.83 -1.23 -11.28
C LEU A 192 -0.65 -0.33 -12.51
N THR A 193 -1.01 0.95 -12.39
CA THR A 193 -0.93 1.96 -13.45
C THR A 193 0.48 2.07 -14.02
N SER A 194 0.62 2.31 -15.33
CA SER A 194 1.93 2.54 -15.97
C SER A 194 2.88 1.35 -15.79
N ASN A 195 2.40 0.16 -16.12
CA ASN A 195 3.20 -1.05 -16.27
C ASN A 195 3.11 -1.55 -17.72
N TYR A 196 3.46 -2.81 -17.97
CA TYR A 196 3.40 -3.44 -19.29
C TYR A 196 2.44 -4.63 -19.33
N ILE A 197 1.46 -4.66 -18.43
CA ILE A 197 0.52 -5.77 -18.29
C ILE A 197 -0.31 -5.90 -19.56
N ASN A 198 -0.27 -7.07 -20.18
CA ASN A 198 -0.93 -7.36 -21.46
C ASN A 198 -2.18 -8.25 -21.30
N GLU A 199 -2.25 -9.05 -20.25
CA GLU A 199 -3.39 -9.93 -19.95
C GLU A 199 -3.66 -10.04 -18.45
N LEU A 200 -4.89 -10.44 -18.11
CA LEU A 200 -5.32 -10.75 -16.74
C LEU A 200 -5.81 -12.20 -16.70
N SER A 201 -5.17 -13.04 -15.90
CA SER A 201 -5.56 -14.44 -15.71
C SER A 201 -6.96 -14.57 -15.10
N SER A 202 -7.63 -15.69 -15.39
CA SER A 202 -8.90 -16.04 -14.76
C SER A 202 -8.72 -16.19 -13.24
N GLY A 203 -9.66 -15.63 -12.47
CA GLY A 203 -9.66 -15.64 -11.02
C GLY A 203 -8.63 -14.73 -10.33
N LEU A 204 -7.92 -13.87 -11.07
CA LEU A 204 -6.84 -13.03 -10.53
C LEU A 204 -7.25 -12.21 -9.31
N PHE A 205 -8.38 -11.51 -9.37
CA PHE A 205 -8.87 -10.66 -8.27
C PHE A 205 -9.95 -11.33 -7.42
N ALA A 206 -10.32 -12.58 -7.70
CA ALA A 206 -11.36 -13.30 -6.96
C ALA A 206 -11.12 -13.38 -5.43
N PRO A 207 -9.88 -13.47 -4.91
CA PRO A 207 -9.64 -13.48 -3.47
C PRO A 207 -9.91 -12.14 -2.75
N ILE A 208 -9.87 -11.01 -3.45
CA ILE A 208 -9.88 -9.65 -2.85
C ILE A 208 -11.26 -8.98 -2.95
N THR A 209 -12.27 -9.64 -2.40
CA THR A 209 -13.69 -9.21 -2.48
C THR A 209 -14.00 -7.84 -1.86
N LEU A 210 -13.12 -7.31 -1.00
CA LEU A 210 -13.23 -5.97 -0.41
C LEU A 210 -12.59 -4.85 -1.25
N LEU A 211 -12.18 -5.15 -2.48
CA LEU A 211 -11.54 -4.18 -3.36
C LEU A 211 -12.50 -3.04 -3.70
N LEU A 212 -12.09 -1.81 -3.39
CA LEU A 212 -12.84 -0.57 -3.64
C LEU A 212 -12.33 0.16 -4.88
N SER A 213 -11.03 0.05 -5.16
CA SER A 213 -10.35 0.79 -6.23
C SER A 213 -9.30 -0.08 -6.90
N LEU A 214 -9.42 -0.22 -8.21
CA LEU A 214 -8.45 -0.90 -9.05
C LEU A 214 -7.98 0.03 -10.17
N ASN A 215 -6.67 0.26 -10.24
CA ASN A 215 -6.09 1.06 -11.30
C ASN A 215 -5.13 0.22 -12.17
N LEU A 216 -5.51 0.06 -13.43
CA LEU A 216 -4.82 -0.68 -14.48
C LEU A 216 -4.55 0.22 -15.71
N GLY A 217 -4.69 1.54 -15.57
CA GLY A 217 -4.46 2.48 -16.65
C GLY A 217 -3.01 2.48 -17.15
N PHE A 218 -2.77 2.94 -18.38
CA PHE A 218 -1.44 2.97 -19.00
C PHE A 218 -0.74 1.61 -18.98
N ASN A 219 -1.44 0.56 -19.38
CA ASN A 219 -0.89 -0.79 -19.58
C ASN A 219 -1.02 -1.18 -21.06
N LYS A 220 -0.97 -2.48 -21.37
CA LYS A 220 -1.06 -3.04 -22.73
C LYS A 220 -2.24 -3.99 -22.88
N LEU A 221 -3.24 -3.91 -22.00
CA LEU A 221 -4.38 -4.83 -21.98
C LEU A 221 -5.14 -4.75 -23.31
N SER A 222 -5.39 -5.89 -23.93
CA SER A 222 -6.18 -6.00 -25.18
C SER A 222 -7.63 -6.42 -24.94
N SER A 223 -7.92 -7.03 -23.79
CA SER A 223 -9.25 -7.48 -23.44
C SER A 223 -9.49 -7.45 -21.93
N ILE A 224 -10.77 -7.34 -21.55
CA ILE A 224 -11.24 -7.43 -20.17
C ILE A 224 -12.27 -8.55 -20.09
N ASN A 225 -11.94 -9.62 -19.37
CA ASN A 225 -12.81 -10.77 -19.14
C ASN A 225 -13.34 -10.74 -17.71
N SER A 226 -14.65 -10.92 -17.52
CA SER A 226 -15.26 -10.94 -16.18
C SER A 226 -14.72 -12.07 -15.28
N GLU A 227 -14.24 -13.16 -15.86
CA GLU A 227 -13.66 -14.29 -15.12
C GLU A 227 -12.40 -13.91 -14.35
N SER A 228 -11.67 -12.85 -14.76
CA SER A 228 -10.47 -12.38 -14.05
C SER A 228 -10.78 -11.69 -12.72
N PHE A 229 -12.01 -11.20 -12.53
CA PHE A 229 -12.35 -10.31 -11.41
C PHE A 229 -13.08 -11.03 -10.27
N GLY A 230 -13.89 -12.05 -10.54
CA GLY A 230 -14.71 -12.71 -9.51
C GLY A 230 -15.85 -11.82 -8.99
N ASP A 231 -16.21 -11.93 -7.70
CA ASP A 231 -17.21 -11.06 -7.06
C ASP A 231 -16.54 -9.81 -6.48
N LEU A 232 -16.54 -8.73 -7.26
CA LEU A 232 -16.08 -7.40 -6.83
C LEU A 232 -17.26 -6.45 -6.63
N SER A 233 -18.30 -6.91 -5.93
CA SER A 233 -19.51 -6.12 -5.65
C SER A 233 -19.24 -4.77 -4.94
N GLN A 234 -18.09 -4.61 -4.27
CA GLN A 234 -17.66 -3.39 -3.58
C GLN A 234 -16.82 -2.43 -4.46
N LEU A 235 -16.45 -2.84 -5.68
CA LEU A 235 -15.57 -2.04 -6.54
C LEU A 235 -16.28 -0.75 -6.97
N ALA A 236 -15.79 0.37 -6.47
CA ALA A 236 -16.36 1.69 -6.75
C ALA A 236 -15.63 2.41 -7.90
N PHE A 237 -14.35 2.13 -8.07
CA PHE A 237 -13.48 2.79 -9.05
C PHE A 237 -12.66 1.78 -9.84
N LEU A 238 -12.78 1.82 -11.17
CA LEU A 238 -11.97 1.04 -12.10
C LEU A 238 -11.37 1.98 -13.15
N ASP A 239 -10.04 2.01 -13.22
CA ASP A 239 -9.31 2.75 -14.24
C ASP A 239 -8.60 1.80 -15.21
N LEU A 240 -8.97 1.90 -16.47
CA LEU A 240 -8.48 1.12 -17.61
C LEU A 240 -8.03 2.02 -18.76
N GLN A 241 -7.90 3.34 -18.53
CA GLN A 241 -7.55 4.29 -19.57
C GLN A 241 -6.18 3.99 -20.18
N HIS A 242 -5.95 4.41 -21.43
CA HIS A 242 -4.65 4.23 -22.09
C HIS A 242 -4.18 2.77 -22.10
N ASN A 243 -5.05 1.88 -22.56
CA ASN A 243 -4.74 0.48 -22.88
C ASN A 243 -5.03 0.23 -24.37
N ASN A 244 -5.02 -1.02 -24.80
CA ASN A 244 -5.32 -1.44 -26.17
C ASN A 244 -6.63 -2.25 -26.22
N ILE A 245 -7.59 -1.98 -25.33
CA ILE A 245 -8.75 -2.84 -25.13
C ILE A 245 -9.65 -2.80 -26.38
N GLU A 246 -9.84 -3.96 -26.99
CA GLU A 246 -10.73 -4.19 -28.13
C GLU A 246 -12.02 -4.91 -27.73
N VAL A 247 -11.93 -5.69 -26.65
CA VAL A 247 -12.97 -6.60 -26.19
C VAL A 247 -13.22 -6.39 -24.70
N PHE A 248 -14.46 -6.12 -24.32
CA PHE A 248 -14.84 -5.94 -22.92
C PHE A 248 -16.06 -6.80 -22.59
N ASP A 249 -15.95 -7.63 -21.56
CA ASP A 249 -17.05 -8.43 -21.06
C ASP A 249 -17.95 -7.63 -20.12
N LYS A 250 -19.16 -7.29 -20.59
CA LYS A 250 -20.15 -6.51 -19.86
C LYS A 250 -20.48 -7.08 -18.48
N ARG A 251 -20.39 -8.40 -18.29
CA ARG A 251 -20.72 -9.08 -17.02
C ARG A 251 -19.90 -8.55 -15.84
N LEU A 252 -18.71 -8.00 -16.10
CA LEU A 252 -17.91 -7.33 -15.07
C LEU A 252 -18.69 -6.16 -14.44
N ILE A 253 -19.30 -5.31 -15.26
CA ILE A 253 -20.05 -4.13 -14.78
C ILE A 253 -21.36 -4.56 -14.11
N ASP A 254 -21.99 -5.62 -14.63
CA ASP A 254 -23.21 -6.16 -14.02
C ASP A 254 -22.93 -6.74 -12.62
N ASN A 255 -21.74 -7.33 -12.40
CA ASN A 255 -21.33 -7.88 -11.11
C ASN A 255 -20.77 -6.80 -10.14
N ALA A 256 -20.08 -5.78 -10.66
CA ALA A 256 -19.52 -4.69 -9.87
C ALA A 256 -20.59 -3.64 -9.49
N SER A 257 -21.58 -4.05 -8.69
CA SER A 257 -22.77 -3.24 -8.40
C SER A 257 -22.52 -1.88 -7.76
N ALA A 258 -21.38 -1.70 -7.08
CA ALA A 258 -20.99 -0.45 -6.45
C ALA A 258 -20.21 0.50 -7.39
N ILE A 259 -19.99 0.14 -8.66
CA ILE A 259 -19.14 0.93 -9.55
C ILE A 259 -19.74 2.31 -9.82
N THR A 260 -18.97 3.35 -9.53
CA THR A 260 -19.38 4.76 -9.71
C THR A 260 -18.54 5.47 -10.75
N SER A 261 -17.31 4.99 -10.98
CA SER A 261 -16.35 5.57 -11.89
C SER A 261 -15.62 4.48 -12.64
N LEU A 262 -15.80 4.46 -13.97
CA LEU A 262 -15.06 3.61 -14.89
C LEU A 262 -14.36 4.50 -15.91
N MET A 263 -13.04 4.48 -15.93
CA MET A 263 -12.23 5.23 -16.90
C MET A 263 -11.77 4.29 -18.00
N MET A 264 -12.23 4.52 -19.24
CA MET A 264 -11.95 3.68 -20.41
C MET A 264 -11.37 4.46 -21.60
N SER A 265 -11.15 5.77 -21.46
CA SER A 265 -10.66 6.62 -22.54
C SER A 265 -9.33 6.13 -23.13
N SER A 266 -9.10 6.41 -24.42
CA SER A 266 -7.89 5.96 -25.12
C SER A 266 -7.71 4.44 -25.07
N ASN A 267 -8.74 3.71 -25.51
CA ASN A 267 -8.70 2.28 -25.84
C ASN A 267 -9.20 2.07 -27.26
N ASN A 268 -8.98 0.89 -27.84
CA ASN A 268 -9.32 0.62 -29.25
C ASN A 268 -10.83 0.55 -29.50
N CYS A 269 -11.62 0.09 -28.53
CA CYS A 269 -13.08 -0.04 -28.65
C CYS A 269 -13.88 1.04 -27.93
N ALA A 270 -13.22 1.95 -27.20
CA ALA A 270 -13.87 2.97 -26.37
C ALA A 270 -13.71 4.35 -27.04
N ASP A 271 -14.83 4.94 -27.49
CA ASP A 271 -14.85 6.32 -27.99
C ASP A 271 -14.53 7.31 -26.85
N ASP A 272 -13.81 8.39 -27.14
CA ASP A 272 -13.06 9.20 -26.17
C ASP A 272 -13.90 10.02 -25.15
N ASN A 273 -15.21 9.77 -25.00
CA ASN A 273 -16.11 10.60 -24.19
C ASN A 273 -17.05 9.79 -23.26
N PHE A 274 -16.51 9.21 -22.20
CA PHE A 274 -17.30 8.63 -21.11
C PHE A 274 -17.17 9.47 -19.85
N MET A 275 -18.22 10.22 -19.49
CA MET A 275 -18.25 11.03 -18.27
C MET A 275 -19.17 10.45 -17.18
N ASN A 276 -20.06 9.51 -17.49
CA ASN A 276 -20.93 8.85 -16.50
C ASN A 276 -21.28 7.38 -16.89
N LEU A 277 -21.86 6.62 -15.94
CA LEU A 277 -22.19 5.19 -16.10
C LEU A 277 -23.23 4.89 -17.19
N ASP A 278 -24.11 5.85 -17.50
CA ASP A 278 -25.11 5.71 -18.56
C ASP A 278 -24.49 5.93 -19.94
N ASP A 279 -23.58 6.91 -20.07
CA ASP A 279 -22.76 7.13 -21.28
C ASP A 279 -21.88 5.90 -21.57
N ILE A 280 -21.35 5.27 -20.52
CA ILE A 280 -20.53 4.04 -20.60
C ILE A 280 -21.32 2.89 -21.22
N LYS A 281 -22.59 2.69 -20.82
CA LYS A 281 -23.40 1.59 -21.35
C LYS A 281 -23.73 1.78 -22.83
N GLU A 282 -23.93 3.02 -23.28
CA GLU A 282 -24.23 3.32 -24.68
C GLU A 282 -22.98 3.32 -25.57
N GLY A 283 -21.84 3.88 -25.14
CA GLY A 283 -20.65 3.93 -26.00
C GLY A 283 -19.67 2.75 -25.85
N LEU A 284 -19.83 1.85 -24.86
CA LEU A 284 -19.16 0.54 -24.90
C LEU A 284 -19.88 -0.47 -25.82
N GLN A 285 -20.93 -0.07 -26.54
CA GLN A 285 -21.67 -0.99 -27.41
C GLN A 285 -20.76 -1.67 -28.45
N GLU A 286 -19.77 -0.96 -28.99
CA GLU A 286 -18.78 -1.55 -29.91
C GLU A 286 -17.88 -2.58 -29.21
N CYS A 287 -17.38 -2.27 -27.99
CA CYS A 287 -16.63 -3.22 -27.17
C CYS A 287 -17.44 -4.51 -26.87
N PHE A 288 -18.73 -4.37 -26.56
CA PHE A 288 -19.61 -5.50 -26.26
C PHE A 288 -19.92 -6.33 -27.51
N ASN A 289 -20.17 -5.68 -28.64
CA ASN A 289 -20.39 -6.37 -29.91
C ASN A 289 -19.15 -7.19 -30.30
N ASN A 290 -17.93 -6.67 -30.09
CA ASN A 290 -16.69 -7.41 -30.33
C ASN A 290 -16.60 -8.66 -29.44
N PHE A 291 -17.02 -8.56 -28.18
CA PHE A 291 -17.09 -9.71 -27.27
C PHE A 291 -18.11 -10.75 -27.76
N GLU A 292 -19.34 -10.35 -28.09
CA GLU A 292 -20.37 -11.28 -28.59
C GLU A 292 -19.96 -11.96 -29.91
N ASN A 293 -19.32 -11.22 -30.82
CA ASN A 293 -18.77 -11.77 -32.06
C ASN A 293 -17.62 -12.76 -31.80
N SER A 294 -16.75 -12.44 -30.82
CA SER A 294 -15.66 -13.34 -30.41
C SER A 294 -16.22 -14.67 -29.87
N ILE A 295 -17.22 -14.61 -29.00
CA ILE A 295 -17.91 -15.80 -28.48
C ILE A 295 -18.69 -16.52 -29.58
N GLY A 296 -19.42 -15.80 -30.43
CA GLY A 296 -20.18 -16.38 -31.54
C GLY A 296 -19.29 -17.14 -32.54
N ASN A 297 -18.07 -16.65 -32.78
CA ASN A 297 -17.06 -17.35 -33.58
C ASN A 297 -16.53 -18.61 -32.87
N ILE A 298 -16.39 -18.58 -31.54
CA ILE A 298 -16.01 -19.77 -30.75
C ILE A 298 -17.14 -20.81 -30.78
N ILE A 299 -18.40 -20.41 -30.66
CA ILE A 299 -19.55 -21.32 -30.69
C ILE A 299 -19.77 -21.89 -32.10
N THR A 300 -19.64 -21.08 -33.16
CA THR A 300 -19.78 -21.56 -34.55
C THR A 300 -18.62 -22.45 -35.01
N THR A 301 -17.46 -22.36 -34.38
CA THR A 301 -16.34 -23.31 -34.58
C THR A 301 -16.37 -24.50 -33.62
N GLY A 302 -17.16 -24.43 -32.54
CA GLY A 302 -17.28 -25.44 -31.49
C GLY A 302 -18.50 -26.36 -31.58
N ASP A 303 -19.61 -25.94 -32.19
CA ASP A 303 -20.87 -26.71 -32.22
C ASP A 303 -21.39 -26.94 -33.66
N SER A 304 -20.82 -27.95 -34.31
CA SER A 304 -21.60 -28.82 -35.21
C SER A 304 -22.11 -30.04 -34.42
N LEU A 305 -22.88 -29.80 -33.36
CA LEU A 305 -23.74 -30.81 -32.75
C LEU A 305 -25.08 -30.15 -32.39
N THR A 306 -26.02 -30.35 -33.30
CA THR A 306 -27.46 -30.05 -33.19
C THR A 306 -28.10 -30.69 -31.96
N THR A 307 -28.96 -29.96 -31.25
CA THR A 307 -30.34 -30.36 -30.85
C THR A 307 -31.00 -29.16 -30.15
N GLU A 308 -31.93 -28.49 -30.83
CA GLU A 308 -33.40 -28.58 -30.59
C GLU A 308 -33.87 -28.04 -29.22
N ASP A 309 -34.04 -26.72 -29.19
CA ASP A 309 -35.24 -25.97 -28.80
C ASP A 309 -36.37 -26.73 -28.06
N THR A 310 -36.66 -26.33 -26.82
CA THR A 310 -38.04 -26.22 -26.32
C THR A 310 -38.17 -25.07 -25.30
N THR A 311 -38.96 -24.09 -25.68
CA THR A 311 -39.46 -22.96 -24.90
C THR A 311 -40.70 -23.34 -24.06
N THR A 312 -40.88 -22.70 -22.90
CA THR A 312 -42.16 -22.36 -22.22
C THR A 312 -41.80 -21.41 -21.05
N GLY A 313 -42.13 -20.12 -21.06
CA GLY A 313 -43.42 -19.48 -20.66
C GLY A 313 -43.27 -18.83 -19.26
N GLU A 314 -43.09 -17.49 -19.14
CA GLU A 314 -44.11 -16.48 -18.74
C GLU A 314 -44.85 -16.78 -17.41
N THR A 315 -45.17 -15.89 -16.45
CA THR A 315 -45.17 -14.43 -16.25
C THR A 315 -45.63 -14.10 -14.79
N THR A 316 -45.20 -12.95 -14.22
CA THR A 316 -45.93 -11.96 -13.33
C THR A 316 -46.65 -12.41 -12.03
N THR A 317 -46.92 -11.63 -10.95
CA THR A 317 -47.08 -10.17 -10.66
C THR A 317 -47.21 -9.94 -9.13
N GLU A 318 -46.89 -8.72 -8.66
CA GLU A 318 -47.52 -7.81 -7.63
C GLU A 318 -48.13 -8.38 -6.31
N GLU A 319 -48.11 -7.74 -5.12
CA GLU A 319 -48.61 -6.44 -4.61
C GLU A 319 -48.09 -6.30 -3.14
N SER A 320 -47.62 -5.18 -2.60
CA SER A 320 -48.25 -3.90 -2.18
C SER A 320 -48.78 -3.84 -0.71
N THR A 321 -48.63 -2.63 -0.12
CA THR A 321 -49.31 -2.04 1.08
C THR A 321 -48.88 -2.49 2.49
N SER A 322 -48.92 -1.69 3.56
CA SER A 322 -49.01 -0.24 3.84
C SER A 322 -49.08 -0.08 5.38
N ASP A 323 -48.94 1.16 5.86
CA ASP A 323 -49.47 1.69 7.13
C ASP A 323 -48.74 1.36 8.45
N SER A 324 -48.66 2.21 9.48
CA SER A 324 -48.84 3.66 9.71
C SER A 324 -48.73 3.89 11.23
N THR A 325 -48.66 5.15 11.66
CA THR A 325 -48.95 5.69 13.02
C THR A 325 -47.88 5.52 14.12
N THR A 326 -47.64 6.44 15.06
CA THR A 326 -47.84 7.89 15.28
C THR A 326 -47.22 8.20 16.67
N GLU A 327 -46.78 9.45 16.89
CA GLU A 327 -46.78 10.18 18.19
C GLU A 327 -45.85 9.64 19.32
N ASP A 328 -45.26 10.42 20.25
CA ASP A 328 -45.40 11.81 20.65
C ASP A 328 -44.14 12.24 21.47
N THR A 329 -43.93 13.57 21.56
CA THR A 329 -43.39 14.42 22.68
C THR A 329 -42.46 13.82 23.78
N THR A 330 -41.46 14.49 24.37
CA THR A 330 -41.32 15.91 24.79
C THR A 330 -39.93 16.11 25.43
N THR A 331 -39.34 17.29 25.19
CA THR A 331 -38.57 18.18 26.10
C THR A 331 -37.77 17.64 27.28
N GLU A 332 -36.50 18.03 27.41
CA GLU A 332 -36.08 19.07 28.37
C GLU A 332 -34.64 19.56 28.10
N GLU A 333 -34.43 20.81 28.50
CA GLU A 333 -33.35 21.73 28.19
C GLU A 333 -32.43 21.91 29.42
N VAL A 334 -31.42 22.78 29.28
CA VAL A 334 -30.73 23.56 30.34
C VAL A 334 -29.25 23.21 30.62
N THR A 335 -28.39 24.02 29.99
CA THR A 335 -27.27 24.89 30.47
C THR A 335 -26.25 24.37 31.52
N GLU A 336 -25.00 24.84 31.68
CA GLU A 336 -24.29 26.08 31.28
C GLU A 336 -22.76 25.95 31.59
N GLU A 337 -21.96 26.79 30.93
CA GLU A 337 -20.70 27.47 31.36
C GLU A 337 -19.50 26.68 31.94
N THR A 338 -18.36 26.62 31.22
CA THR A 338 -17.18 27.53 31.24
C THR A 338 -16.58 27.87 32.61
N THR A 339 -15.26 27.64 32.78
CA THR A 339 -14.29 28.71 33.03
C THR A 339 -12.83 28.26 32.93
N LEU A 340 -12.03 29.22 32.49
CA LEU A 340 -10.60 29.27 32.22
C LEU A 340 -9.78 29.49 33.50
N GLY A 341 -8.52 29.02 33.57
CA GLY A 341 -7.61 29.42 34.64
C GLY A 341 -6.21 28.81 34.56
N ALA A 342 -5.20 29.68 34.36
CA ALA A 342 -3.79 29.39 34.08
C ALA A 342 -2.96 28.87 35.26
N ALA A 343 -1.83 28.20 34.96
CA ALA A 343 -0.64 28.18 35.82
C ALA A 343 0.65 28.01 35.02
N SER A 344 1.67 28.74 35.47
CA SER A 344 2.89 29.18 34.81
C SER A 344 4.12 28.28 35.01
N GLY A 345 5.15 28.58 34.21
CA GLY A 345 6.49 28.02 34.17
C GLY A 345 7.17 27.63 35.49
N PHE A 346 7.81 26.46 35.46
CA PHE A 346 8.82 26.02 36.42
C PHE A 346 9.63 24.82 35.90
N MET A 347 10.39 24.93 34.81
CA MET A 347 11.31 23.85 34.37
C MET A 347 12.54 24.38 33.63
N MET A 348 13.48 24.98 34.35
CA MET A 348 14.84 25.20 33.82
C MET A 348 15.96 25.00 34.85
N GLY A 349 15.67 24.36 36.00
CA GLY A 349 16.59 24.27 37.13
C GLY A 349 17.02 22.87 37.59
N LYS A 350 16.61 21.78 36.92
CA LYS A 350 16.89 20.39 37.38
C LYS A 350 17.77 19.54 36.47
N ILE A 351 18.25 20.05 35.34
CA ILE A 351 18.99 19.25 34.34
C ILE A 351 20.48 19.05 34.69
N VAL A 352 21.05 19.80 35.65
CA VAL A 352 22.51 19.73 35.93
C VAL A 352 22.88 18.77 37.07
N ILE A 353 21.92 18.26 37.86
CA ILE A 353 22.22 17.44 39.05
C ILE A 353 22.06 15.92 38.80
N ALA A 354 21.35 15.51 37.75
CA ALA A 354 21.17 14.08 37.43
C ALA A 354 22.41 13.40 36.80
N SER A 355 23.37 14.17 36.28
CA SER A 355 24.52 13.65 35.53
C SER A 355 25.62 13.03 36.38
N VAL A 356 25.60 13.21 37.71
CA VAL A 356 26.66 12.71 38.60
C VAL A 356 26.23 11.45 39.36
N LEU A 357 24.93 11.11 39.44
CA LEU A 357 24.46 9.95 40.22
C LEU A 357 24.30 8.65 39.42
N ILE A 358 24.31 8.70 38.09
CA ILE A 358 24.02 7.51 37.23
C ILE A 358 25.29 6.71 36.87
N MET A 359 26.49 7.19 37.25
CA MET A 359 27.74 6.47 36.99
C MET A 359 28.00 5.31 37.96
N SER A 360 27.19 5.12 39.01
CA SER A 360 27.38 4.05 40.01
C SER A 360 26.47 2.83 39.84
N ILE A 361 25.55 2.82 38.86
CA ILE A 361 24.58 1.71 38.69
C ILE A 361 24.91 0.81 37.48
N ILE A 362 25.85 1.19 36.61
CA ILE A 362 26.20 0.44 35.38
C ILE A 362 27.47 -0.43 35.54
N LEU A 363 28.06 -0.51 36.74
CA LEU A 363 29.26 -1.32 37.01
C LEU A 363 29.04 -2.49 38.00
N ASN A 364 27.82 -3.04 38.07
CA ASN A 364 27.57 -4.34 38.71
C ASN A 364 26.64 -5.21 37.86
#